data_AF-Q6KCF6-F1
#
_entry.id   AF-Q6KCF6-F1
#
_cell.length_a   1.000
_cell.length_b   1.000
_cell.length_c   1.000
_cell.angle_alpha   90.00
_cell.angle_beta   90.00
_cell.angle_gamma   90.00
#
_symmetry.space_group_name_H-M   'P 1'
#
loop_
_entity.id
_entity.type
_entity.pdbx_description
1 polymer ?
#
loop_
_entity_poly.entity_id
_entity_poly.type
_entity_poly.pdbx_seq_one_letter_code
_entity_poly.pdbx_strand_id
1 'polypeptide(L)'
;MIKINLILGLLQNSVVIFSILNIDHYLEKRYKYYYLFSDLVIAFFLGIVGLIIEDAYLIVFIIGCILFGVLKKKSIYIDLVHASYILLATLIEIILFMLSGYICQLFLLMMKMNSDDRYSELLVVSTIVLSIILLLALSGLKHWKNKQILIITSEIKMLSLEKPVFYMLLTLFLAMELVLIISNIQSVTATLQVVIVLVFIIFTFLMGSQIMLSIKTYAIRQETEDKIARNQQLQDYLVNIEQQYTELRRFKHDYQNTCRWRVLPKRAISNSLRRIIRSY
;
A
#
# COMPACT_ATOMS: atom_id res chain seq x y z
N MET A 1 20.31 33.50 -5.05
CA MET A 1 18.98 33.59 -4.40
C MET A 1 18.06 34.30 -5.37
N ILE A 2 17.16 33.55 -6.01
CA ILE A 2 16.19 34.13 -6.94
C ILE A 2 15.19 34.95 -6.12
N LYS A 3 15.05 36.25 -6.37
CA LYS A 3 14.00 37.07 -5.75
C LYS A 3 12.67 36.69 -6.38
N ILE A 4 12.07 35.61 -5.90
CA ILE A 4 10.71 35.24 -6.30
C ILE A 4 9.77 36.27 -5.67
N ASN A 5 8.89 36.85 -6.48
CA ASN A 5 7.80 37.67 -6.00
C ASN A 5 6.97 36.86 -5.00
N LEU A 6 6.67 37.43 -3.83
CA LEU A 6 5.95 36.75 -2.74
C LEU A 6 4.62 36.15 -3.23
N ILE A 7 3.99 36.79 -4.21
CA ILE A 7 2.77 36.32 -4.88
C ILE A 7 3.03 35.04 -5.70
N LEU A 8 4.13 34.97 -6.44
CA LEU A 8 4.48 33.76 -7.22
C LEU A 8 4.81 32.59 -6.30
N GLY A 9 5.54 32.83 -5.20
CA GLY A 9 5.83 31.79 -4.21
C GLY A 9 4.55 31.23 -3.56
N LEU A 10 3.61 32.11 -3.21
CA LEU A 10 2.29 31.69 -2.71
C LEU A 10 1.55 30.80 -3.71
N LEU A 11 1.52 31.24 -4.98
CA LEU A 11 0.82 30.54 -6.04
C LEU A 11 1.44 29.18 -6.32
N GLN A 12 2.78 29.10 -6.34
CA GLN A 12 3.52 27.86 -6.50
C GLN A 12 3.18 26.86 -5.40
N ASN A 13 3.30 27.24 -4.14
CA ASN A 13 3.01 26.37 -2.99
C ASN A 13 1.55 25.93 -2.97
N SER A 14 0.62 26.85 -3.27
CA SER A 14 -0.81 26.55 -3.34
C SER A 14 -1.12 25.55 -4.46
N VAL A 15 -0.52 25.70 -5.64
CA VAL A 15 -0.73 24.78 -6.75
C VAL A 15 -0.22 23.38 -6.40
N VAL A 16 0.97 23.25 -5.78
CA VAL A 16 1.50 21.95 -5.38
C VAL A 16 0.55 21.23 -4.41
N ILE A 17 0.05 21.91 -3.38
CA ILE A 17 -0.89 21.31 -2.43
C ILE A 17 -2.21 20.94 -3.10
N PHE A 18 -2.73 21.83 -3.95
CA PHE A 18 -3.95 21.57 -4.69
C PHE A 18 -3.79 20.35 -5.62
N SER A 19 -2.65 20.22 -6.30
CA SER A 19 -2.30 19.05 -7.10
C SER A 19 -2.28 17.77 -6.27
N ILE A 20 -1.64 17.79 -5.09
CA ILE A 20 -1.59 16.64 -4.18
C ILE A 20 -3.00 16.19 -3.79
N LEU A 21 -3.84 17.12 -3.34
CA LEU A 21 -5.23 16.82 -2.95
C LEU A 21 -6.04 16.26 -4.13
N ASN A 22 -5.83 16.79 -5.34
CA ASN A 22 -6.49 16.24 -6.54
C ASN A 22 -6.03 14.80 -6.84
N ILE A 23 -4.72 14.53 -6.76
CA ILE A 23 -4.17 13.19 -6.97
C ILE A 23 -4.72 12.22 -5.90
N ASP A 24 -4.77 12.64 -4.63
CA ASP A 24 -5.31 11.85 -3.53
C ASP A 24 -6.80 11.51 -3.73
N HIS A 25 -7.66 12.50 -3.94
CA HIS A 25 -9.08 12.28 -4.25
C HIS A 25 -9.29 11.39 -5.47
N TYR A 26 -8.40 11.52 -6.45
CA TYR A 26 -8.40 10.70 -7.64
C TYR A 26 -8.01 9.25 -7.32
N LEU A 27 -7.00 9.00 -6.49
CA LEU A 27 -6.61 7.66 -6.01
C LEU A 27 -7.71 7.01 -5.16
N GLU A 28 -8.36 7.78 -4.29
CA GLU A 28 -9.40 7.30 -3.39
C GLU A 28 -10.76 7.04 -4.07
N LYS A 29 -10.91 7.42 -5.36
CA LYS A 29 -12.16 7.37 -6.15
C LYS A 29 -13.32 8.16 -5.53
N ARG A 30 -13.03 9.16 -4.68
CA ARG A 30 -14.04 10.01 -4.03
C ARG A 30 -14.24 11.35 -4.73
N TYR A 31 -13.86 11.45 -5.99
CA TYR A 31 -13.92 12.70 -6.73
C TYR A 31 -15.36 13.22 -6.84
N LYS A 32 -15.63 14.34 -6.17
CA LYS A 32 -16.89 15.09 -6.28
C LYS A 32 -16.56 16.56 -6.42
N TYR A 33 -17.31 17.28 -7.26
CA TYR A 33 -17.04 18.68 -7.59
C TYR A 33 -16.99 19.64 -6.39
N TYR A 34 -17.67 19.33 -5.28
CA TYR A 34 -17.61 20.18 -4.08
C TYR A 34 -16.28 20.07 -3.31
N TYR A 35 -15.53 18.97 -3.46
CA TYR A 35 -14.22 18.84 -2.83
C TYR A 35 -13.20 19.79 -3.44
N LEU A 36 -13.30 20.09 -4.75
CA LEU A 36 -12.43 21.05 -5.43
C LEU A 36 -12.39 22.43 -4.77
N PHE A 37 -13.54 22.93 -4.33
CA PHE A 37 -13.60 24.23 -3.66
C PHE A 37 -12.96 24.18 -2.27
N SER A 38 -13.23 23.11 -1.50
CA SER A 38 -12.61 22.90 -0.20
C SER A 38 -11.08 22.77 -0.33
N ASP A 39 -10.62 22.03 -1.34
CA ASP A 39 -9.20 21.79 -1.61
C ASP A 39 -8.49 23.09 -1.99
N LEU A 40 -9.14 23.95 -2.77
CA LEU A 40 -8.59 25.26 -3.13
C LEU A 40 -8.40 26.14 -1.89
N VAL A 41 -9.37 26.15 -0.97
CA VAL A 41 -9.26 26.90 0.29
C VAL A 41 -8.13 26.36 1.16
N ILE A 42 -8.05 25.03 1.32
CA ILE A 42 -6.99 24.36 2.10
C ILE A 42 -5.62 24.67 1.49
N ALA A 43 -5.49 24.53 0.17
CA ALA A 43 -4.27 24.80 -0.57
C ALA A 43 -3.80 26.25 -0.40
N PHE A 44 -4.72 27.22 -0.43
CA PHE A 44 -4.38 28.63 -0.21
C PHE A 44 -3.84 28.89 1.20
N PHE A 45 -4.51 28.37 2.24
CA PHE A 45 -4.06 28.53 3.62
C PHE A 45 -2.70 27.89 3.87
N LEU A 46 -2.49 26.66 3.40
CA LEU A 46 -1.20 26.00 3.54
C LEU A 46 -0.12 26.58 2.62
N GLY A 47 -0.50 27.19 1.50
CA GLY A 47 0.41 27.97 0.66
C GLY A 47 1.04 29.14 1.43
N ILE A 48 0.25 29.82 2.28
CA ILE A 48 0.75 30.86 3.19
C ILE A 48 1.73 30.26 4.20
N VAL A 49 1.41 29.10 4.78
CA VAL A 49 2.32 28.39 5.69
C VAL A 49 3.62 28.02 4.98
N GLY A 50 3.54 27.61 3.71
CA GLY A 50 4.70 27.30 2.86
C GLY A 50 5.62 28.48 2.60
N LEU A 51 5.13 29.72 2.63
CA LEU A 51 6.00 30.90 2.56
C LEU A 51 6.86 31.10 3.80
N ILE A 52 6.43 30.58 4.96
CA ILE A 52 7.13 30.75 6.24
C ILE A 52 8.12 29.62 6.48
N ILE A 53 7.72 28.39 6.14
CA ILE A 53 8.46 27.15 6.46
C ILE A 53 9.28 26.65 5.26
N GLU A 54 9.19 27.33 4.11
CA GLU A 54 9.86 26.98 2.85
C GLU A 54 9.60 25.50 2.50
N ASP A 55 10.64 24.70 2.25
CA ASP A 55 10.50 23.32 1.79
C ASP A 55 9.80 22.40 2.79
N ALA A 56 9.93 22.62 4.10
CA ALA A 56 9.41 21.70 5.12
C ALA A 56 7.86 21.74 5.30
N TYR A 57 7.16 22.59 4.53
CA TYR A 57 5.70 22.71 4.60
C TYR A 57 4.96 21.44 4.18
N LEU A 58 5.53 20.60 3.30
CA LEU A 58 4.93 19.33 2.90
C LEU A 58 4.91 18.34 4.06
N ILE A 59 5.92 18.35 4.93
CA ILE A 59 5.93 17.55 6.16
C ILE A 59 4.75 17.97 7.06
N VAL A 60 4.59 19.28 7.28
CA VAL A 60 3.50 19.84 8.09
C VAL A 60 2.14 19.47 7.50
N PHE A 61 2.02 19.53 6.16
CA PHE A 61 0.82 19.14 5.44
C PHE A 61 0.46 17.66 5.67
N ILE A 62 1.41 16.74 5.52
CA ILE A 62 1.15 15.30 5.69
C ILE A 62 0.78 14.98 7.14
N ILE A 63 1.51 15.54 8.11
CA ILE A 63 1.18 15.37 9.53
C ILE A 63 -0.22 15.90 9.80
N GLY A 64 -0.55 17.08 9.27
CA GLY A 64 -1.88 17.68 9.38
C GLY A 64 -2.99 16.78 8.81
N CYS A 65 -2.79 16.20 7.63
CA CYS A 65 -3.74 15.29 7.00
C CYS A 65 -3.94 14.00 7.79
N ILE A 66 -2.87 13.40 8.30
CA ILE A 66 -2.95 12.19 9.15
C ILE A 66 -3.70 12.50 10.45
N LEU A 67 -3.37 13.61 11.13
CA LEU A 67 -4.04 14.05 12.34
C LEU A 67 -5.52 14.37 12.10
N PHE A 68 -5.85 15.05 11.00
CA PHE A 68 -7.23 15.34 10.63
C PHE A 68 -8.02 14.06 10.35
N GLY A 69 -7.41 13.06 9.72
CA GLY A 69 -7.98 11.73 9.52
C GLY A 69 -8.35 11.03 10.83
N VAL A 70 -7.47 11.12 11.84
CA VAL A 70 -7.71 10.60 13.19
C VAL A 70 -8.85 11.35 13.88
N LEU A 71 -8.84 12.68 13.83
CA LEU A 71 -9.88 13.53 14.45
C LEU A 71 -11.28 13.25 13.87
N LYS A 72 -11.37 13.11 12.54
CA LYS A 72 -12.65 12.89 11.84
C LYS A 72 -13.28 11.53 12.17
N LYS A 73 -12.47 10.50 12.40
CA LYS A 73 -12.96 9.15 12.74
C LYS A 73 -13.28 8.96 14.23
N LYS A 74 -12.96 9.93 15.10
CA LYS A 74 -13.13 9.85 16.56
C LYS A 74 -12.56 8.56 17.16
N SER A 75 -11.59 7.93 16.50
CA SER A 75 -10.95 6.71 16.93
C SER A 75 -9.45 6.86 16.75
N ILE A 76 -8.68 6.25 17.64
CA ILE A 76 -7.20 6.34 17.67
C ILE A 76 -6.58 5.53 16.50
N TYR A 77 -7.38 4.79 15.74
CA TYR A 77 -6.91 3.97 14.63
C TYR A 77 -6.66 4.81 13.38
N ILE A 78 -5.37 4.95 13.04
CA ILE A 78 -4.92 5.58 11.78
C ILE A 78 -5.33 4.67 10.62
N ASP A 79 -6.04 5.24 9.65
CA ASP A 79 -6.32 4.57 8.38
C ASP A 79 -5.07 4.61 7.50
N LEU A 80 -4.26 3.55 7.60
CA LEU A 80 -2.99 3.44 6.90
C LEU A 80 -3.15 3.44 5.37
N VAL A 81 -4.30 3.00 4.85
CA VAL A 81 -4.58 3.01 3.42
C VAL A 81 -4.71 4.44 2.91
N HIS A 82 -5.53 5.26 3.57
CA HIS A 82 -5.69 6.66 3.15
C HIS A 82 -4.37 7.43 3.32
N ALA A 83 -3.66 7.21 4.44
CA ALA A 83 -2.36 7.84 4.64
C ALA A 83 -1.34 7.43 3.57
N SER A 84 -1.39 6.17 3.09
CA SER A 84 -0.54 5.72 1.99
C SER A 84 -0.88 6.35 0.64
N TYR A 85 -2.16 6.67 0.37
CA TYR A 85 -2.56 7.38 -0.84
C TYR A 85 -2.08 8.83 -0.84
N ILE A 86 -2.22 9.52 0.29
CA ILE A 86 -1.70 10.89 0.45
C ILE A 86 -0.18 10.92 0.26
N LEU A 87 0.56 9.98 0.89
CA LEU A 87 2.01 9.87 0.72
C LEU A 87 2.42 9.59 -0.73
N LEU A 88 1.69 8.70 -1.41
CA LEU A 88 1.94 8.41 -2.82
C LEU A 88 1.64 9.63 -3.70
N ALA A 89 0.55 10.35 -3.43
CA ALA A 89 0.18 11.57 -4.13
C ALA A 89 1.25 12.66 -3.96
N THR A 90 1.77 12.84 -2.75
CA THR A 90 2.87 13.78 -2.49
C THR A 90 4.13 13.42 -3.26
N LEU A 91 4.53 12.14 -3.26
CA LEU A 91 5.73 11.69 -3.99
C LEU A 91 5.60 11.90 -5.49
N ILE A 92 4.42 11.57 -6.05
CA ILE A 92 4.14 11.78 -7.47
C ILE A 92 4.23 13.28 -7.81
N GLU A 93 3.60 14.15 -7.01
CA GLU A 93 3.61 15.58 -7.29
C GLU A 93 5.00 16.19 -7.18
N ILE A 94 5.80 15.82 -6.17
CA ILE A 94 7.18 16.34 -6.05
C ILE A 94 7.98 15.96 -7.31
N ILE A 95 7.89 14.70 -7.77
CA ILE A 95 8.59 14.25 -8.98
C ILE A 95 8.12 15.04 -10.21
N LEU A 96 6.82 15.23 -10.39
CA LEU A 96 6.26 15.99 -11.51
C LEU A 96 6.68 17.45 -11.48
N PHE A 97 6.62 18.08 -10.32
CA PHE A 97 6.97 19.47 -10.13
C PHE A 97 8.46 19.69 -10.43
N MET A 98 9.34 18.80 -9.97
CA MET A 98 10.77 18.86 -10.28
C MET A 98 11.05 18.62 -11.77
N LEU A 99 10.39 17.63 -12.39
CA LEU A 99 10.51 17.37 -13.84
C LEU A 99 10.05 18.58 -14.66
N SER A 100 8.95 19.20 -14.28
CA SER A 100 8.45 20.44 -14.88
C SER A 100 9.50 21.55 -14.78
N GLY A 101 10.05 21.74 -13.57
CA GLY A 101 11.22 22.56 -13.25
C GLY A 101 12.32 22.48 -14.32
N TYR A 102 12.81 21.27 -14.53
CA TYR A 102 13.94 21.03 -15.42
C TYR A 102 13.61 21.16 -16.90
N ILE A 103 12.43 20.72 -17.33
CA ILE A 103 12.01 20.88 -18.72
C ILE A 103 11.91 22.37 -19.06
N CYS A 104 11.30 23.17 -18.19
CA CYS A 104 11.23 24.63 -18.35
C CYS A 104 12.62 25.26 -18.35
N GLN A 105 13.52 24.84 -17.43
CA GLN A 105 14.88 25.35 -17.39
C GLN A 105 15.65 25.06 -18.69
N LEU A 106 15.55 23.85 -19.23
CA LEU A 106 16.15 23.47 -20.52
C LEU A 106 15.59 24.31 -21.66
N PHE A 107 14.27 24.48 -21.72
CA PHE A 107 13.61 25.26 -22.76
C PHE A 107 14.07 26.73 -22.74
N LEU A 108 14.14 27.34 -21.55
CA LEU A 108 14.59 28.74 -21.41
C LEU A 108 16.07 28.92 -21.71
N LEU A 109 16.90 27.91 -21.41
CA LEU A 109 18.31 27.89 -21.76
C LEU A 109 18.52 27.83 -23.27
N MET A 110 17.71 27.02 -23.99
CA MET A 110 17.70 26.99 -25.45
C MET A 110 17.30 28.33 -26.07
N MET A 111 16.42 29.08 -25.41
CA MET A 111 16.03 30.44 -25.81
C MET A 111 17.06 31.53 -25.45
N LYS A 112 18.21 31.17 -24.83
CA LYS A 112 19.29 32.09 -24.43
C LYS A 112 18.83 33.23 -23.49
N MET A 113 17.79 33.02 -22.69
CA MET A 113 17.25 34.04 -21.78
C MET A 113 17.96 34.08 -20.40
N ASN A 114 19.16 33.50 -20.28
CA ASN A 114 19.83 33.19 -19.00
C ASN A 114 20.21 34.38 -18.10
N SER A 115 20.10 35.62 -18.57
CA SER A 115 20.67 36.80 -17.90
C SER A 115 19.69 37.94 -17.66
N ASP A 116 18.41 37.75 -17.96
CA ASP A 116 17.38 38.76 -17.76
C ASP A 116 16.75 38.62 -16.37
N ASP A 117 16.46 39.72 -15.65
CA ASP A 117 15.82 39.66 -14.32
C ASP A 117 14.47 38.91 -14.38
N ARG A 118 13.80 38.96 -15.54
CA ARG A 118 12.55 38.25 -15.85
C ARG A 118 12.70 36.74 -15.99
N TYR A 119 13.91 36.21 -16.11
CA TYR A 119 14.16 34.78 -16.27
C TYR A 119 13.57 33.98 -15.10
N SER A 120 13.75 34.50 -13.89
CA SER A 120 13.29 33.87 -12.66
C SER A 120 11.76 33.74 -12.58
N GLU A 121 11.05 34.84 -12.80
CA GLU A 121 9.60 34.88 -12.77
C GLU A 121 9.00 34.01 -13.88
N LEU A 122 9.59 34.07 -15.08
CA LEU A 122 9.12 33.29 -16.23
C LEU A 122 9.39 31.80 -16.05
N LEU A 123 10.47 31.41 -15.36
CA LEU A 123 10.72 30.03 -14.97
C LEU A 123 9.68 29.53 -13.97
N VAL A 124 9.36 30.29 -12.92
CA VAL A 124 8.33 29.89 -11.96
C VAL A 124 6.94 29.79 -12.62
N VAL A 125 6.55 30.74 -13.45
CA VAL A 125 5.24 30.68 -14.14
C VAL A 125 5.18 29.50 -15.11
N SER A 126 6.22 29.29 -15.92
CA SER A 126 6.23 28.19 -16.88
C SER A 126 6.22 26.81 -16.21
N THR A 127 6.89 26.67 -15.06
CA THR A 127 6.90 25.41 -14.28
C THR A 127 5.55 25.08 -13.69
N ILE A 128 4.81 26.09 -13.20
CA ILE A 128 3.43 25.92 -12.71
C ILE A 128 2.50 25.51 -13.86
N VAL A 129 2.61 26.15 -15.02
CA VAL A 129 1.77 25.81 -16.17
C VAL A 129 2.06 24.38 -16.65
N LEU A 130 3.34 24.02 -16.76
CA LEU A 130 3.74 22.69 -17.21
C LEU A 130 3.41 21.60 -16.18
N SER A 131 3.47 21.88 -14.87
CA SER A 131 3.07 20.90 -13.84
C SER A 131 1.57 20.58 -13.93
N ILE A 132 0.73 21.60 -14.13
CA ILE A 132 -0.71 21.42 -14.35
C ILE A 132 -0.99 20.58 -15.61
N ILE A 133 -0.28 20.85 -16.71
CA ILE A 133 -0.40 20.07 -17.95
C ILE A 133 -0.02 18.59 -17.72
N LEU A 134 1.09 18.34 -17.02
CA LEU A 134 1.52 16.98 -16.69
C LEU A 134 0.53 16.25 -15.78
N LEU A 135 -0.06 16.95 -14.81
CA LEU A 135 -1.08 16.40 -13.93
C LEU A 135 -2.36 16.02 -14.70
N LEU A 136 -2.80 16.87 -15.63
CA LEU A 136 -3.90 16.54 -16.54
C LEU A 136 -3.56 15.32 -17.42
N ALA A 137 -2.33 15.23 -17.93
CA ALA A 137 -1.88 14.09 -18.71
C ALA A 137 -1.90 12.78 -17.90
N LEU A 138 -1.46 12.79 -16.64
CA LEU A 138 -1.55 11.62 -15.75
C LEU A 138 -2.99 11.22 -15.45
N SER A 139 -3.88 12.18 -15.23
CA SER A 139 -5.30 11.93 -15.07
C SER A 139 -5.90 11.25 -16.31
N GLY A 140 -5.49 11.68 -17.52
CA GLY A 140 -5.85 11.02 -18.77
C GLY A 140 -5.32 9.58 -18.88
N LEU A 141 -4.04 9.35 -18.54
CA LEU A 141 -3.40 8.04 -18.61
C LEU A 141 -4.07 7.01 -17.68
N LYS A 142 -4.45 7.42 -16.47
CA LYS A 142 -5.13 6.54 -15.52
C LYS A 142 -6.53 6.16 -15.98
N HIS A 143 -7.27 7.04 -16.66
CA HIS A 143 -8.57 6.65 -17.24
C HIS A 143 -8.43 5.41 -18.13
N TRP A 144 -7.32 5.32 -18.88
CA TRP A 144 -7.01 4.19 -19.74
C TRP A 144 -6.53 2.93 -18.99
N LYS A 145 -5.82 3.09 -17.86
CA LYS A 145 -5.23 1.98 -17.07
C LYS A 145 -5.97 1.64 -15.77
N ASN A 146 -7.17 2.20 -15.56
CA ASN A 146 -7.93 2.11 -14.31
C ASN A 146 -8.14 0.66 -13.80
N LYS A 147 -8.34 -0.30 -14.71
CA LYS A 147 -8.53 -1.72 -14.36
C LYS A 147 -7.31 -2.32 -13.65
N GLN A 148 -6.08 -2.01 -14.09
CA GLN A 148 -4.87 -2.56 -13.50
C GLN A 148 -4.59 -1.99 -12.10
N ILE A 149 -4.86 -0.70 -11.91
CA ILE A 149 -4.70 -0.02 -10.62
C ILE A 149 -5.67 -0.59 -9.57
N LEU A 150 -6.89 -0.93 -10.00
CA LEU A 150 -7.91 -1.53 -9.15
C LEU A 150 -7.51 -2.93 -8.67
N ILE A 151 -6.92 -3.74 -9.54
CA ILE A 151 -6.42 -5.08 -9.18
C ILE A 151 -5.32 -4.98 -8.12
N ILE A 152 -4.31 -4.13 -8.35
CA ILE A 152 -3.18 -3.96 -7.42
C ILE A 152 -3.66 -3.45 -6.06
N THR A 153 -4.53 -2.44 -6.03
CA THR A 153 -5.08 -1.92 -4.75
C THR A 153 -5.93 -2.97 -4.02
N SER A 154 -6.66 -3.82 -4.74
CA SER A 154 -7.40 -4.92 -4.13
C SER A 154 -6.49 -6.02 -3.56
N GLU A 155 -5.40 -6.35 -4.24
CA GLU A 155 -4.41 -7.34 -3.77
C GLU A 155 -3.67 -6.86 -2.52
N ILE A 156 -3.26 -5.59 -2.48
CA ILE A 156 -2.63 -4.99 -1.28
C ILE A 156 -3.54 -5.11 -0.05
N LYS A 157 -4.84 -4.85 -0.25
CA LYS A 157 -5.83 -4.93 0.82
C LYS A 157 -6.12 -6.37 1.24
N MET A 158 -6.22 -7.30 0.30
CA MET A 158 -6.43 -8.73 0.60
C MET A 158 -5.24 -9.34 1.33
N LEU A 159 -4.01 -8.93 1.00
CA LEU A 159 -2.78 -9.44 1.59
C LEU A 159 -2.36 -8.71 2.88
N SER A 160 -3.18 -7.77 3.39
CA SER A 160 -2.89 -6.97 4.60
C SER A 160 -1.55 -6.21 4.56
N LEU A 161 -1.09 -5.84 3.36
CA LEU A 161 0.21 -5.17 3.13
C LEU A 161 0.16 -3.65 3.40
N GLU A 162 -0.90 -3.15 4.01
CA GLU A 162 -1.13 -1.72 4.28
C GLU A 162 0.00 -1.11 5.13
N LYS A 163 0.41 -1.82 6.20
CA LYS A 163 1.51 -1.39 7.10
C LYS A 163 2.86 -1.32 6.39
N PRO A 164 3.38 -2.40 5.77
CA PRO A 164 4.69 -2.36 5.12
C PRO A 164 4.74 -1.35 3.96
N VAL A 165 3.66 -1.25 3.16
CA VAL A 165 3.57 -0.26 2.07
C VAL A 165 3.61 1.16 2.63
N PHE A 166 2.88 1.44 3.71
CA PHE A 166 2.90 2.76 4.36
C PHE A 166 4.31 3.13 4.84
N TYR A 167 4.99 2.27 5.59
CA TYR A 167 6.34 2.57 6.10
C TYR A 167 7.38 2.74 4.97
N MET A 168 7.24 1.96 3.90
CA MET A 168 8.08 2.13 2.71
C MET A 168 7.88 3.52 2.08
N LEU A 169 6.64 3.91 1.83
CA LEU A 169 6.33 5.23 1.24
C LEU A 169 6.75 6.38 2.16
N LEU A 170 6.52 6.24 3.47
CA LEU A 170 6.93 7.22 4.48
C LEU A 170 8.45 7.41 4.49
N THR A 171 9.21 6.31 4.44
CA THR A 171 10.68 6.37 4.42
C THR A 171 11.19 7.04 3.14
N LEU A 172 10.60 6.70 2.00
CA LEU A 172 10.95 7.33 0.71
C LEU A 172 10.62 8.82 0.72
N PHE A 173 9.45 9.21 1.22
CA PHE A 173 9.05 10.60 1.35
C PHE A 173 10.00 11.39 2.25
N LEU A 174 10.27 10.89 3.47
CA LEU A 174 11.17 11.56 4.40
C LEU A 174 12.59 11.68 3.84
N ALA A 175 13.09 10.65 3.15
CA ALA A 175 14.39 10.70 2.50
C ALA A 175 14.44 11.77 1.39
N MET A 176 13.40 11.85 0.55
CA MET A 176 13.31 12.84 -0.52
C MET A 176 13.27 14.26 0.04
N GLU A 177 12.42 14.49 1.03
CA GLU A 177 12.24 15.79 1.65
C GLU A 177 13.51 16.28 2.36
N LEU A 178 14.16 15.40 3.13
CA LEU A 178 15.43 15.73 3.79
C LEU A 178 16.49 16.13 2.77
N VAL A 179 16.57 15.43 1.64
CA VAL A 179 17.53 15.77 0.59
C VAL A 179 17.20 17.12 -0.04
N LEU A 180 15.92 17.42 -0.28
CA LEU A 180 15.51 18.74 -0.81
C LEU A 180 15.86 19.87 0.16
N ILE A 181 15.54 19.71 1.45
CA ILE A 181 15.86 20.70 2.49
C ILE A 181 17.38 20.93 2.58
N ILE A 182 18.17 19.86 2.66
CA ILE A 182 19.64 19.95 2.72
C ILE A 182 20.18 20.60 1.45
N SER A 183 19.64 20.23 0.28
CA SER A 183 20.02 20.79 -1.01
C SER A 183 19.80 22.30 -1.07
N ASN A 184 18.68 22.77 -0.52
CA ASN A 184 18.36 24.20 -0.48
C ASN A 184 19.26 24.95 0.52
N ILE A 185 19.44 24.43 1.74
CA ILE A 185 20.34 25.00 2.76
C ILE A 185 21.78 25.13 2.23
N GLN A 186 22.28 24.10 1.52
CA GLN A 186 23.63 24.10 0.96
C GLN A 186 23.74 24.84 -0.37
N SER A 187 22.63 25.39 -0.89
CA SER A 187 22.58 26.07 -2.20
C SER A 187 23.22 25.23 -3.31
N VAL A 188 22.88 23.94 -3.34
CA VAL A 188 23.41 22.98 -4.32
C VAL A 188 23.15 23.49 -5.74
N THR A 189 24.14 23.35 -6.61
CA THR A 189 24.02 23.80 -8.00
C THR A 189 22.89 23.06 -8.72
N ALA A 190 22.20 23.76 -9.62
CA ALA A 190 21.08 23.18 -10.39
C ALA A 190 21.45 21.88 -11.12
N THR A 191 22.71 21.73 -11.55
CA THR A 191 23.20 20.50 -12.20
C THR A 191 23.22 19.30 -11.26
N LEU A 192 23.63 19.48 -9.99
CA LEU A 192 23.60 18.42 -8.98
C LEU A 192 22.17 18.11 -8.55
N GLN A 193 21.29 19.12 -8.50
CA GLN A 193 19.88 18.93 -8.19
C GLN A 193 19.18 18.01 -9.21
N VAL A 194 19.51 18.14 -10.51
CA VAL A 194 19.01 17.23 -11.57
C VAL A 194 19.40 15.79 -11.27
N VAL A 195 20.68 15.56 -10.93
CA VAL A 195 21.19 14.22 -10.63
C VAL A 195 20.47 13.62 -9.43
N ILE A 196 20.27 14.42 -8.37
CA ILE A 196 19.51 14.01 -7.18
C ILE A 196 18.10 13.54 -7.56
N VAL A 197 17.38 14.32 -8.36
CA VAL A 197 16.01 13.96 -8.77
C VAL A 197 15.99 12.69 -9.62
N LEU A 198 16.95 12.54 -10.54
CA LEU A 198 17.06 11.34 -11.38
C LEU A 198 17.26 10.08 -10.52
N VAL A 199 18.13 10.16 -9.51
CA VAL A 199 18.34 9.09 -8.52
C VAL A 199 17.05 8.79 -7.76
N PHE A 200 16.28 9.79 -7.34
CA PHE A 200 14.99 9.59 -6.66
C PHE A 200 13.93 8.96 -7.56
N ILE A 201 13.88 9.29 -8.85
CA ILE A 201 12.99 8.63 -9.82
C ILE A 201 13.33 7.14 -9.91
N ILE A 202 14.63 6.81 -9.99
CA ILE A 202 15.09 5.41 -10.00
C ILE A 202 14.70 4.70 -8.70
N PHE A 203 14.93 5.31 -7.54
CA PHE A 203 14.53 4.71 -6.27
C PHE A 203 13.02 4.51 -6.15
N THR A 204 12.22 5.46 -6.64
CA THR A 204 10.76 5.34 -6.65
C THR A 204 10.32 4.17 -7.53
N PHE A 205 10.94 3.98 -8.69
CA PHE A 205 10.66 2.84 -9.57
C PHE A 205 11.07 1.51 -8.93
N LEU A 206 12.27 1.43 -8.35
CA LEU A 206 12.75 0.25 -7.63
C LEU A 206 11.82 -0.09 -6.47
N MET A 207 11.34 0.91 -5.75
CA MET A 207 10.40 0.76 -4.65
C MET A 207 9.06 0.20 -5.12
N GLY A 208 8.52 0.71 -6.23
CA GLY A 208 7.31 0.16 -6.85
C GLY A 208 7.47 -1.31 -7.26
N SER A 209 8.64 -1.66 -7.82
CA SER A 209 8.99 -3.06 -8.12
C SER A 209 9.07 -3.92 -6.85
N GLN A 210 9.65 -3.39 -5.77
CA GLN A 210 9.74 -4.07 -4.47
C GLN A 210 8.37 -4.33 -3.84
N ILE A 211 7.40 -3.41 -3.98
CA ILE A 211 6.00 -3.64 -3.59
C ILE A 211 5.43 -4.83 -4.35
N MET A 212 5.61 -4.86 -5.68
CA MET A 212 5.09 -5.92 -6.53
C MET A 212 5.70 -7.28 -6.20
N LEU A 213 7.00 -7.34 -5.91
CA LEU A 213 7.67 -8.55 -5.44
C LEU A 213 7.12 -9.00 -4.09
N SER A 214 6.95 -8.06 -3.16
CA SER A 214 6.38 -8.34 -1.84
C SER A 214 4.97 -8.94 -1.97
N ILE A 215 4.10 -8.35 -2.78
CA ILE A 215 2.75 -8.89 -3.07
C ILE A 215 2.84 -10.36 -3.50
N LYS A 216 3.70 -10.69 -4.46
CA LYS A 216 3.88 -12.06 -4.94
C LYS A 216 4.38 -13.00 -3.85
N THR A 217 5.38 -12.60 -3.08
CA THR A 217 5.95 -13.42 -2.02
C THR A 217 4.94 -13.70 -0.90
N TYR A 218 4.15 -12.69 -0.51
CA TYR A 218 3.10 -12.87 0.50
C TYR A 218 1.96 -13.75 -0.01
N ALA A 219 1.56 -13.62 -1.27
CA ALA A 219 0.56 -14.51 -1.87
C ALA A 219 1.00 -15.97 -1.85
N ILE A 220 2.26 -16.25 -2.23
CA ILE A 220 2.83 -17.61 -2.20
C ILE A 220 2.88 -18.15 -0.77
N ARG A 221 3.27 -17.31 0.20
CA ARG A 221 3.33 -17.69 1.61
C ARG A 221 1.94 -18.06 2.14
N GLN A 222 0.92 -17.25 1.84
CA GLN A 222 -0.44 -17.52 2.26
C GLN A 222 -0.97 -18.83 1.65
N GLU A 223 -0.73 -19.06 0.35
CA GLU A 223 -1.11 -20.32 -0.30
C GLU A 223 -0.40 -21.53 0.35
N THR A 224 0.85 -21.35 0.79
CA THR A 224 1.63 -22.40 1.47
C THR A 224 1.08 -22.67 2.87
N GLU A 225 0.76 -21.64 3.64
CA GLU A 225 0.15 -21.76 4.97
C GLU A 225 -1.21 -22.46 4.89
N ASP A 226 -2.04 -22.11 3.89
CA ASP A 226 -3.32 -22.77 3.64
C ASP A 226 -3.15 -24.26 3.27
N LYS A 227 -2.15 -24.59 2.44
CA LYS A 227 -1.82 -25.99 2.11
C LYS A 227 -1.37 -26.78 3.34
N ILE A 228 -0.56 -26.18 4.22
CA ILE A 228 -0.10 -26.82 5.45
C ILE A 228 -1.30 -27.08 6.37
N ALA A 229 -2.15 -26.08 6.59
CA ALA A 229 -3.35 -26.22 7.43
C ALA A 229 -4.29 -27.31 6.88
N ARG A 230 -4.52 -27.33 5.57
CA ARG A 230 -5.34 -28.37 4.93
C ARG A 230 -4.73 -29.76 5.06
N ASN A 231 -3.42 -29.90 4.91
CA ASN A 231 -2.73 -31.18 5.08
C ASN A 231 -2.79 -31.66 6.54
N GLN A 232 -2.66 -30.77 7.52
CA GLN A 232 -2.83 -31.10 8.93
C GLN A 232 -4.26 -31.60 9.21
N GLN A 233 -5.28 -30.91 8.70
CA GLN A 233 -6.67 -31.36 8.80
C GLN A 233 -6.84 -32.76 8.20
N LEU A 234 -6.33 -32.99 6.98
CA LEU A 234 -6.36 -34.32 6.33
C LEU A 234 -5.67 -35.40 7.17
N GLN A 235 -4.52 -35.08 7.76
CA GLN A 235 -3.80 -35.99 8.67
C GLN A 235 -4.66 -36.35 9.88
N ASP A 236 -5.29 -35.37 10.53
CA ASP A 236 -6.16 -35.59 11.69
C ASP A 236 -7.39 -36.43 11.32
N TYR A 237 -7.98 -36.19 10.14
CA TYR A 237 -9.07 -37.02 9.61
C TYR A 237 -8.63 -38.46 9.39
N LEU A 238 -7.45 -38.69 8.82
CA LEU A 238 -6.92 -40.04 8.59
C LEU A 238 -6.68 -40.79 9.90
N VAL A 239 -6.11 -40.11 10.91
CA VAL A 239 -5.89 -40.69 12.24
C VAL A 239 -7.21 -41.06 12.90
N ASN A 240 -8.22 -40.21 12.82
CA ASN A 240 -9.55 -40.49 13.36
C ASN A 240 -10.21 -41.70 12.67
N ILE A 241 -10.11 -41.79 11.34
CA ILE A 241 -10.61 -42.95 10.59
C ILE A 241 -9.88 -44.23 11.03
N GLU A 242 -8.55 -44.20 11.18
CA GLU A 242 -7.78 -45.35 11.66
C GLU A 242 -8.20 -45.80 13.06
N GLN A 243 -8.47 -44.85 13.96
CA GLN A 243 -9.05 -45.12 15.28
C GLN A 243 -10.43 -45.78 15.17
N GLN A 244 -11.33 -45.26 14.34
CA GLN A 244 -12.65 -45.87 14.13
C GLN A 244 -12.55 -47.29 13.56
N TYR A 245 -11.64 -47.54 12.61
CA TYR A 245 -11.42 -48.89 12.07
C TYR A 245 -10.86 -49.86 13.11
N THR A 246 -9.94 -49.40 13.97
CA THR A 246 -9.37 -50.24 15.04
C THR A 246 -10.41 -50.54 16.12
N GLU A 247 -11.25 -49.57 16.48
CA GLU A 247 -12.41 -49.79 17.35
C GLU A 247 -13.40 -50.79 16.73
N LEU A 248 -13.74 -50.64 15.45
CA LEU A 248 -14.64 -51.55 14.75
C LEU A 248 -14.07 -52.99 14.69
N ARG A 249 -12.75 -53.11 14.51
CA ARG A 249 -12.05 -54.40 14.54
C ARG A 249 -12.10 -55.03 15.93
N ARG A 250 -11.87 -54.26 17.00
CA ARG A 250 -12.00 -54.72 18.40
C ARG A 250 -13.44 -55.15 18.68
N PHE A 251 -14.42 -54.32 18.34
CA PHE A 251 -15.84 -54.64 18.48
C PHE A 251 -16.21 -55.95 17.78
N LYS A 252 -15.76 -56.16 16.53
CA LYS A 252 -15.99 -57.41 15.80
C LYS A 252 -15.40 -58.62 16.52
N HIS A 253 -14.16 -58.50 17.02
CA HIS A 253 -13.49 -59.56 17.75
C HIS A 253 -14.22 -59.89 19.07
N ASP A 254 -14.63 -58.87 19.83
CA ASP A 254 -15.37 -59.03 21.08
C ASP A 254 -16.76 -59.63 20.84
N TYR A 255 -17.43 -59.24 19.75
CA TYR A 255 -18.69 -59.82 19.33
C TYR A 255 -18.55 -61.32 18.95
N GLN A 256 -17.49 -61.68 18.21
CA GLN A 256 -17.19 -63.07 17.90
C GLN A 256 -16.90 -63.90 19.15
N ASN A 257 -16.11 -63.36 20.09
CA ASN A 257 -15.84 -64.02 21.35
C ASN A 257 -17.13 -64.22 22.15
N THR A 258 -17.96 -63.19 22.29
CA THR A 258 -19.25 -63.29 22.99
C THR A 258 -20.17 -64.33 22.35
N CYS A 259 -20.25 -64.37 21.02
CA CYS A 259 -20.99 -65.40 20.29
C CYS A 259 -20.41 -66.81 20.55
N ARG A 260 -19.09 -66.96 20.55
CA ARG A 260 -18.40 -68.23 20.85
C ARG A 260 -18.64 -68.69 22.29
N TRP A 261 -18.60 -67.78 23.24
CA TRP A 261 -18.95 -67.99 24.66
C TRP A 261 -20.44 -68.29 24.86
N ARG A 262 -21.35 -67.91 23.96
CA ARG A 262 -22.75 -68.41 23.95
C ARG A 262 -22.90 -69.82 23.37
N VAL A 263 -22.00 -70.24 22.49
CA VAL A 263 -22.02 -71.59 21.88
C VAL A 263 -21.37 -72.64 22.79
N LEU A 264 -20.34 -72.27 23.56
CA LEU A 264 -19.66 -73.13 24.54
C LEU A 264 -20.59 -73.74 25.61
N PRO A 265 -21.51 -73.00 26.28
CA PRO A 265 -22.46 -73.58 27.22
C PRO A 265 -23.46 -74.50 26.51
N LYS A 266 -23.88 -74.22 25.28
CA LYS A 266 -24.74 -75.16 24.52
C LYS A 266 -24.03 -76.48 24.22
N ARG A 267 -22.73 -76.47 23.89
CA ARG A 267 -21.92 -77.70 23.71
C ARG A 267 -21.64 -78.42 25.04
N ALA A 268 -21.37 -77.68 26.11
CA ALA A 268 -21.16 -78.25 27.44
C ALA A 268 -22.45 -78.89 28.00
N ILE A 269 -23.59 -78.20 27.86
CA ILE A 269 -24.93 -78.68 28.23
C ILE A 269 -25.35 -79.87 27.36
N SER A 270 -25.08 -79.83 26.04
CA SER A 270 -25.27 -80.98 25.14
C SER A 270 -24.47 -82.21 25.58
N ASN A 271 -23.20 -82.02 25.94
CA ASN A 271 -22.32 -83.13 26.32
C ASN A 271 -22.64 -83.67 27.72
N SER A 272 -23.10 -82.84 28.65
CA SER A 272 -23.58 -83.28 29.96
C SER A 272 -24.93 -84.00 29.85
N LEU A 273 -25.89 -83.48 29.07
CA LEU A 273 -27.16 -84.18 28.76
C LEU A 273 -26.91 -85.54 28.10
N ARG A 274 -25.97 -85.62 27.16
CA ARG A 274 -25.64 -86.88 26.46
C ARG A 274 -24.94 -87.90 27.37
N ARG A 275 -24.27 -87.47 28.44
CA ARG A 275 -23.76 -88.37 29.50
C ARG A 275 -24.88 -88.85 30.42
N ILE A 276 -25.80 -87.98 30.82
CA ILE A 276 -26.93 -88.32 31.70
C ILE A 276 -27.89 -89.31 31.03
N ILE A 277 -28.13 -89.17 29.72
CA ILE A 277 -29.00 -90.08 28.94
C ILE A 277 -28.36 -91.46 28.71
N ARG A 278 -27.03 -91.61 28.82
CA ARG A 278 -26.35 -92.92 28.74
C ARG A 278 -26.29 -93.69 30.06
N SER A 279 -26.63 -93.02 31.16
CA SER A 279 -26.66 -93.61 32.52
C SER A 279 -28.06 -94.03 32.97
N TYR A 280 -29.05 -93.98 32.06
CA TYR A 280 -30.36 -94.62 32.13
C TYR A 280 -30.47 -95.63 31.00
#